data_AF-A0A9D9D4J2-F1
#
_entry.id   AF-A0A9D9D4J2-F1
#
_cell.length_a   1.000
_cell.length_b   1.000
_cell.length_c   1.000
_cell.angle_alpha   90.00
_cell.angle_beta   90.00
_cell.angle_gamma   90.00
#
_symmetry.space_group_name_H-M   'P 1'
#
loop_
_entity.id
_entity.type
_entity.pdbx_description
1 polymer ?
#
loop_
_entity_poly.entity_id
_entity_poly.type
_entity_poly.pdbx_seq_one_letter_code
_entity_poly.pdbx_strand_id
1 'polypeptide(L)'
;MLSLSAKNNLKSIFSNLIWVCIAGYFVYHIVIGGRGVISWTILSREADDLESELTKVKKENDFLNNKIKGMRSDSLDLDLLEEQAERVLGFCYPEDTIVLLPQDI
;
A
#
# COMPACT_ATOMS: atom_id res chain seq x y z
N MET A 1 50.43 -12.03 -54.36
CA MET A 1 48.98 -12.17 -54.10
C MET A 1 48.61 -12.71 -52.71
N LEU A 2 49.55 -13.20 -51.89
CA LEU A 2 49.23 -13.82 -50.58
C LEU A 2 49.10 -12.84 -49.38
N SER A 3 49.63 -11.60 -49.43
CA SER A 3 49.61 -10.72 -48.23
C SER A 3 48.37 -9.81 -48.09
N LEU A 4 47.55 -9.67 -49.14
CA LEU A 4 46.34 -8.85 -49.10
C LEU A 4 45.18 -9.52 -48.32
N SER A 5 45.12 -10.86 -48.31
CA SER A 5 44.07 -11.61 -47.61
C SER A 5 44.26 -11.59 -46.09
N ALA A 6 45.51 -11.75 -45.61
CA ALA A 6 45.82 -11.73 -44.18
C ALA A 6 45.41 -10.41 -43.49
N LYS A 7 45.55 -9.28 -44.18
CA LYS A 7 45.21 -7.94 -43.66
C LYS A 7 43.71 -7.74 -43.49
N ASN A 8 42.90 -8.32 -44.38
CA ASN A 8 41.43 -8.22 -44.31
C ASN A 8 40.85 -9.15 -43.25
N ASN A 9 41.43 -10.34 -43.08
CA ASN A 9 41.03 -11.29 -42.03
C ASN A 9 41.32 -10.70 -40.64
N LEU A 10 42.44 -10.00 -40.46
CA LEU A 10 42.78 -9.35 -39.20
C LEU A 10 41.78 -8.25 -38.82
N LYS A 11 41.36 -7.41 -39.77
CA LYS A 11 40.31 -6.40 -39.53
C LYS A 11 38.97 -7.03 -39.14
N SER A 12 38.58 -8.13 -39.77
CA SER A 12 37.34 -8.82 -39.43
C SER A 12 37.40 -9.47 -38.04
N ILE A 13 38.54 -10.05 -37.66
CA ILE A 13 38.77 -10.59 -36.31
C ILE A 13 38.67 -9.48 -35.25
N PHE A 14 39.32 -8.33 -35.47
CA PHE A 14 39.21 -7.18 -34.57
C PHE A 14 37.78 -6.63 -34.49
N SER A 15 37.07 -6.58 -35.61
CA SER A 15 35.67 -6.15 -35.64
C SER A 15 34.77 -7.12 -34.86
N ASN A 16 34.94 -8.43 -35.02
CA ASN A 16 34.17 -9.42 -34.26
C ASN A 16 34.47 -9.35 -32.76
N LEU A 17 35.74 -9.12 -32.39
CA LEU A 17 36.13 -8.96 -30.99
C LEU A 17 35.44 -7.75 -30.35
N ILE A 18 35.35 -6.62 -31.09
CA ILE A 18 34.62 -5.43 -30.63
C ILE A 18 33.15 -5.77 -30.35
N TRP A 19 32.50 -6.52 -31.24
CA TRP A 19 31.09 -6.90 -31.08
C TRP A 19 30.87 -7.82 -29.88
N VAL A 20 31.77 -8.77 -29.65
CA VAL A 20 31.73 -9.65 -28.47
C VAL A 20 31.92 -8.86 -27.18
N CYS A 21 32.87 -7.90 -27.14
CA CYS A 21 33.07 -7.04 -25.97
C CYS A 21 31.84 -6.18 -25.67
N ILE A 22 31.20 -5.59 -26.70
CA ILE A 22 29.98 -4.80 -26.55
C ILE A 22 28.84 -5.68 -26.02
N ALA A 23 28.65 -6.87 -26.59
CA ALA A 23 27.63 -7.81 -26.11
C ALA A 23 27.87 -8.21 -24.64
N GLY A 24 29.12 -8.51 -24.27
CA GLY A 24 29.49 -8.82 -22.89
C GLY A 24 29.21 -7.67 -21.92
N TYR A 25 29.49 -6.43 -22.33
CA TYR A 25 29.16 -5.23 -21.55
C TYR A 25 27.66 -5.10 -21.30
N PHE A 26 26.84 -5.30 -22.33
CA PHE A 26 25.37 -5.28 -22.18
C PHE A 26 24.88 -6.42 -21.28
N VAL A 27 25.38 -7.64 -21.44
CA VAL A 27 25.02 -8.78 -20.57
C VAL A 27 25.37 -8.47 -19.11
N TYR A 28 26.58 -7.98 -18.84
CA TYR A 28 27.01 -7.57 -17.51
C TYR A 28 26.09 -6.49 -16.93
N HIS A 29 25.78 -5.44 -17.70
CA HIS A 29 24.93 -4.35 -17.25
C HIS A 29 23.46 -4.73 -17.08
N ILE A 30 22.94 -5.70 -17.85
CA ILE A 30 21.59 -6.24 -17.67
C ILE A 30 21.49 -7.02 -16.36
N VAL A 31 22.56 -7.72 -15.95
CA VAL A 31 22.56 -8.51 -14.71
C VAL A 31 22.83 -7.64 -13.48
N ILE A 32 23.72 -6.65 -13.58
CA ILE A 32 24.22 -5.87 -12.42
C ILE A 32 23.64 -4.45 -12.32
N GLY A 33 22.99 -3.93 -13.37
CA GLY A 33 22.37 -2.62 -13.33
C GLY A 33 21.17 -2.55 -12.38
N GLY A 34 20.87 -1.38 -11.82
CA GLY A 34 19.76 -1.16 -10.86
C GLY A 34 18.34 -1.42 -11.39
N ARG A 35 18.19 -1.84 -12.66
CA ARG A 35 16.95 -2.37 -13.27
C ARG A 35 17.11 -3.80 -13.79
N GLY A 36 18.17 -4.48 -13.40
CA GLY A 36 18.41 -5.86 -13.77
C GLY A 36 17.34 -6.77 -13.18
N VAL A 37 17.20 -7.96 -13.78
CA VAL A 37 16.20 -8.98 -13.39
C VAL A 37 16.23 -9.27 -11.89
N ILE A 38 17.42 -9.19 -11.28
CA ILE A 38 17.65 -9.39 -9.85
C ILE A 38 17.03 -8.25 -9.02
N SER A 39 17.28 -6.99 -9.37
CA SER A 39 16.71 -5.83 -8.68
C SER A 39 15.18 -5.79 -8.80
N TRP A 40 14.63 -6.16 -9.96
CA TRP A 40 13.18 -6.28 -10.12
C TRP A 40 12.59 -7.34 -9.19
N THR A 41 13.24 -8.50 -9.07
CA THR A 41 12.77 -9.58 -8.18
C THR A 41 12.80 -9.17 -6.71
N ILE A 42 13.83 -8.45 -6.27
CA ILE A 42 13.95 -7.97 -4.88
C ILE A 42 12.88 -6.91 -4.60
N LEU A 43 12.72 -5.93 -5.50
CA LEU A 43 11.75 -4.86 -5.35
C LEU A 43 10.31 -5.38 -5.39
N SER A 44 10.01 -6.35 -6.25
CA SER A 44 8.70 -7.00 -6.28
C SER A 44 8.40 -7.75 -4.98
N ARG A 45 9.38 -8.45 -4.40
CA ARG A 45 9.19 -9.12 -3.10
C ARG A 45 8.93 -8.12 -1.97
N GLU A 46 9.67 -7.02 -1.95
CA GLU A 46 9.45 -5.97 -0.95
C GLU A 46 8.06 -5.32 -1.13
N ALA A 47 7.62 -5.10 -2.37
CA ALA A 47 6.26 -4.62 -2.64
C ALA A 47 5.18 -5.61 -2.18
N ASP A 48 5.35 -6.91 -2.44
CA ASP A 48 4.41 -7.96 -2.01
C ASP A 48 4.34 -8.05 -0.47
N ASP A 49 5.48 -7.94 0.22
CA ASP A 49 5.54 -7.95 1.68
C ASP A 49 4.85 -6.72 2.29
N LEU A 50 5.09 -5.52 1.74
CA LEU A 50 4.40 -4.30 2.17
C LEU A 50 2.89 -4.37 1.89
N GLU A 51 2.47 -4.95 0.76
CA GLU A 51 1.06 -5.10 0.42
C GLU A 51 0.35 -6.07 1.39
N SER A 52 1.02 -7.14 1.78
CA SER A 52 0.56 -8.08 2.80
C SER A 52 0.42 -7.42 4.18
N GLU A 53 1.40 -6.62 4.59
CA GLU A 53 1.33 -5.87 5.85
C GLU A 53 0.20 -4.83 5.83
N LEU A 54 0.09 -4.08 4.74
CA LEU A 54 -0.98 -3.10 4.53
C LEU A 54 -2.36 -3.77 4.60
N THR A 55 -2.51 -4.96 4.02
CA THR A 55 -3.77 -5.71 4.05
C THR A 55 -4.12 -6.16 5.46
N LYS A 56 -3.15 -6.60 6.26
CA LYS A 56 -3.37 -6.94 7.67
C LYS A 56 -3.82 -5.73 8.48
N VAL A 57 -3.10 -4.62 8.38
CA VAL A 57 -3.39 -3.40 9.13
C VAL A 57 -4.74 -2.81 8.71
N LYS A 58 -5.07 -2.82 7.42
CA LYS A 58 -6.41 -2.40 6.95
C LYS A 58 -7.51 -3.28 7.53
N LYS A 59 -7.33 -4.60 7.55
CA LYS A 59 -8.32 -5.52 8.10
C LYS A 59 -8.54 -5.31 9.61
N GLU A 60 -7.48 -5.04 10.35
CA GLU A 60 -7.57 -4.67 11.76
C GLU A 60 -8.28 -3.32 11.94
N ASN A 61 -7.94 -2.33 11.13
CA ASN A 61 -8.60 -1.02 11.14
C ASN A 61 -10.09 -1.14 10.83
N ASP A 62 -10.48 -1.93 9.82
CA ASP A 62 -11.88 -2.18 9.47
C ASP A 62 -12.63 -2.91 10.58
N PHE A 63 -12.00 -3.89 11.24
CA PHE A 63 -12.58 -4.59 12.38
C PHE A 63 -12.82 -3.62 13.55
N LEU A 64 -11.84 -2.79 13.88
CA LEU A 64 -11.97 -1.76 14.91
C LEU A 64 -13.00 -0.70 14.53
N ASN A 65 -13.02 -0.24 13.29
CA ASN A 65 -14.00 0.72 12.79
C ASN A 65 -15.42 0.16 12.82
N ASN A 66 -15.63 -1.12 12.51
CA ASN A 66 -16.93 -1.77 12.62
C ASN A 66 -17.37 -1.90 14.08
N LYS A 67 -16.44 -2.22 14.99
CA LYS A 67 -16.69 -2.27 16.44
C LYS A 67 -17.01 -0.89 17.01
N ILE A 68 -16.27 0.13 16.58
CA ILE A 68 -16.50 1.52 16.92
C ILE A 68 -17.78 2.02 16.27
N LYS A 69 -18.15 1.61 15.06
CA LYS A 69 -19.45 1.96 14.44
C LYS A 69 -20.64 1.41 15.25
N GLY A 70 -20.45 0.30 15.97
CA GLY A 70 -21.39 -0.17 16.96
C GLY A 70 -21.39 0.60 18.29
N MET A 71 -20.39 1.46 18.53
CA MET A 71 -20.19 2.24 19.77
C MET A 71 -20.12 3.77 19.55
N ARG A 72 -20.16 4.22 18.29
CA ARG A 72 -19.99 5.61 17.87
C ARG A 72 -21.34 5.99 17.30
N SER A 73 -22.01 6.89 18.00
CA SER A 73 -23.22 7.57 17.51
C SER A 73 -22.96 8.37 16.24
N ASP A 74 -21.77 8.36 15.65
CA ASP A 74 -21.30 9.41 14.75
C ASP A 74 -21.24 9.04 13.26
N SER A 75 -22.38 8.67 12.69
CA SER A 75 -23.09 9.73 11.97
C SER A 75 -23.89 10.49 13.04
N LEU A 76 -23.33 11.57 13.63
CA LEU A 76 -23.68 11.99 15.00
C LEU A 76 -25.16 12.29 15.04
N ASP A 77 -25.94 11.31 15.49
CA ASP A 77 -27.38 11.40 15.45
C ASP A 77 -27.73 12.28 16.62
N LEU A 78 -27.95 13.56 16.33
CA LEU A 78 -28.20 14.58 17.35
C LEU A 78 -29.32 14.12 18.29
N ASP A 79 -30.30 13.42 17.73
CA ASP A 79 -31.43 12.82 18.45
C ASP A 79 -30.98 11.80 19.50
N LEU A 80 -29.95 10.99 19.23
CA LEU A 80 -29.40 10.02 20.19
C LEU A 80 -28.59 10.69 21.31
N LEU A 81 -27.96 11.84 21.04
CA LEU A 81 -27.31 12.63 22.11
C LEU A 81 -28.35 13.29 23.02
N GLU A 82 -29.43 13.79 22.45
CA GLU A 82 -30.51 14.46 23.19
C GLU A 82 -31.20 13.48 24.15
N GLU A 83 -31.55 12.28 23.68
CA GLU A 83 -32.12 11.25 24.55
C GLU A 83 -31.16 10.79 25.67
N GLN A 84 -29.85 10.77 25.41
CA GLN A 84 -28.87 10.36 26.40
C GLN A 84 -28.58 11.46 27.42
N ALA A 85 -28.66 12.73 27.01
CA ALA A 85 -28.59 13.89 27.90
C ALA A 85 -29.81 13.96 28.83
N GLU A 86 -31.02 13.72 28.31
CA GLU A 86 -32.23 13.61 29.14
C GLU A 86 -32.15 12.47 30.15
N ARG A 87 -31.78 11.26 29.70
CA ARG A 87 -31.76 10.08 30.58
C ARG A 87 -30.65 10.07 31.63
N VAL A 88 -29.45 10.55 31.31
CA VAL A 88 -28.27 10.42 32.20
C VAL A 88 -28.04 11.69 33.00
N LEU A 89 -28.24 12.85 32.40
CA LEU A 89 -28.00 14.14 33.03
C LEU A 89 -29.28 14.76 33.60
N GLY A 90 -30.45 14.17 33.30
CA GLY A 90 -31.74 14.76 33.68
C GLY A 90 -31.97 16.12 32.99
N PHE A 91 -31.32 16.34 31.86
CA PHE A 91 -31.46 17.58 31.09
C PHE A 91 -32.90 17.64 30.56
N CYS A 92 -33.57 18.78 30.61
CA CYS A 92 -34.94 18.94 30.12
C CYS A 92 -35.07 20.39 29.64
N TYR A 93 -35.68 20.62 28.49
CA TYR A 93 -35.81 21.97 27.95
C TYR A 93 -36.86 22.76 28.74
N PRO A 94 -36.76 24.09 28.80
CA PRO A 94 -37.68 24.92 29.59
C PRO A 94 -39.16 24.78 29.20
N GLU A 95 -39.42 24.30 27.98
CA GLU A 95 -40.75 24.14 27.40
C GLU A 95 -41.34 22.72 27.62
N ASP A 96 -40.57 21.80 28.22
CA ASP A 96 -40.98 20.41 28.40
C ASP A 96 -41.89 20.23 29.63
N THR A 97 -42.96 19.45 29.47
CA THR A 97 -43.94 19.20 30.53
C THR A 97 -43.63 17.89 31.26
N ILE A 98 -43.20 17.98 32.51
CA ILE A 98 -42.89 16.82 33.35
C ILE A 98 -44.17 16.25 33.97
N VAL A 99 -44.52 15.01 33.62
CA VAL A 99 -45.64 14.27 34.24
C VAL A 99 -45.09 13.26 35.24
N LEU A 100 -45.31 13.53 36.53
CA LEU A 100 -44.94 12.61 37.62
C LEU A 100 -46.04 11.54 37.77
N LEU A 101 -45.70 10.28 37.49
CA LEU A 101 -46.61 9.17 37.69
C LEU A 101 -46.60 8.76 39.19
N PRO A 102 -47.78 8.48 39.78
CA PRO A 102 -47.85 7.97 41.13
C PRO A 102 -47.18 6.60 41.21
N GLN A 103 -46.25 6.47 42.15
CA GLN A 103 -45.56 5.22 42.40
C GLN A 103 -46.46 4.36 43.28
N ASP A 104 -47.10 3.34 42.71
CA ASP A 104 -47.85 2.36 43.46
C ASP A 104 -46.87 1.57 44.34
N ILE A 105 -46.90 1.82 45.66
CA ILE A 105 -46.14 1.13 46.71
C ILE A 105 -46.82 -0.19 47.07
#